data_AF-A0A6C0B330-F1
#
_entry.id   AF-A0A6C0B330-F1
#
_cell.length_a   1.000
_cell.length_b   1.000
_cell.length_c   1.000
_cell.angle_alpha   90.00
_cell.angle_beta   90.00
_cell.angle_gamma   90.00
#
_symmetry.space_group_name_H-M   'P 1'
#
loop_
_entity.id
_entity.type
_entity.pdbx_description
1 polymer ?
#
loop_
_entity_poly.entity_id
_entity_poly.type
_entity_poly.pdbx_seq_one_letter_code
_entity_poly.pdbx_strand_id
1 'polypeptide(L)'
;MPSKCETGCGKSAYFNIVGTKKGRFCSGHKEPEMINVIDKLCEHNECSGQRATFGFPDEKRRFCNTHKLDGTVNLTLKRCLGSGGKKCYVTPIYNNEGELKGIYCADHKLEGMVNVASKRCEYNGCKIIAQFNVEGETVGRFCSKHKLIDMIDVKHMRCEFATCSTSPSYRFETDTHCRFCSVHKMEGMFDAKHRKCAEDGCSKSPSFNYVGENMAMYCNDHKFEDMIDVKHDKCENSGCKIRPLYNVINEKKGRFCVLHKSDKMIDVISRKCISEWCTTITHNNKYDGHCLFCYINLFPDKPVVRNYKTKETYIVNHITNIFPDFTWITDKTVQDGCSRRRPDLLLDMGNQVVVVEIDENQHNNYDCSCENKRLMEISQDIGHRPLVFIRFNPDGYVNNNNIYIKSCWKSNQSGIFIINKESNKDWINRLKLLENQIQYWTNNETNKTLEVVHLFYDGFD
;
A
#
# COMPACT_ATOMS: atom_id res chain seq x y z
N MET A 1 59.09 -0.44 6.46
CA MET A 1 58.72 0.78 7.22
C MET A 1 58.95 2.00 6.34
N PRO A 2 58.28 3.14 6.57
CA PRO A 2 58.50 4.35 5.78
C PRO A 2 59.90 4.94 6.04
N SER A 3 60.50 5.58 5.04
CA SER A 3 61.74 6.36 5.17
C SER A 3 61.58 7.50 6.19
N LYS A 4 62.67 8.13 6.63
CA LYS A 4 62.59 9.47 7.22
C LYS A 4 62.45 10.54 6.12
N CYS A 5 61.83 11.66 6.45
CA CYS A 5 61.66 12.82 5.57
C CYS A 5 63.03 13.39 5.16
N GLU A 6 63.25 13.58 3.87
CA GLU A 6 64.55 14.03 3.32
C GLU A 6 64.94 15.45 3.78
N THR A 7 63.99 16.27 4.19
CA THR A 7 64.23 17.58 4.84
C THR A 7 64.77 17.49 6.28
N GLY A 8 65.12 16.30 6.76
CA GLY A 8 65.75 16.09 8.09
C GLY A 8 64.82 16.21 9.29
N CYS A 9 63.54 16.54 9.12
CA CYS A 9 62.61 16.88 10.21
C CYS A 9 62.17 15.72 11.15
N GLY A 10 62.84 14.57 11.11
CA GLY A 10 62.56 13.40 11.95
C GLY A 10 61.24 12.66 11.70
N LYS A 11 60.27 13.28 10.99
CA LYS A 11 58.98 12.67 10.62
C LYS A 11 59.15 11.59 9.55
N SER A 12 58.23 10.63 9.51
CA SER A 12 58.19 9.58 8.50
C SER A 12 57.75 10.13 7.13
N ALA A 13 58.39 9.63 6.08
CA ALA A 13 58.16 9.99 4.69
C ALA A 13 57.12 9.06 4.05
N TYR A 14 56.03 9.64 3.58
CA TYR A 14 54.92 8.94 2.92
C TYR A 14 54.67 9.46 1.50
N PHE A 15 55.09 10.69 1.21
CA PHE A 15 54.73 11.43 0.02
C PHE A 15 55.85 11.45 -1.02
N ASN A 16 55.48 11.31 -2.29
CA ASN A 16 56.35 11.39 -3.47
C ASN A 16 55.49 11.53 -4.74
N ILE A 17 56.12 11.60 -5.91
CA ILE A 17 55.44 11.56 -7.22
C ILE A 17 54.81 10.20 -7.52
N VAL A 18 53.75 10.20 -8.34
CA VAL A 18 53.00 9.01 -8.77
C VAL A 18 53.93 7.97 -9.44
N GLY A 19 53.63 6.68 -9.28
CA GLY A 19 54.42 5.57 -9.84
C GLY A 19 55.61 5.12 -8.98
N THR A 20 56.08 5.95 -8.05
CA THR A 20 57.11 5.53 -7.07
C THR A 20 56.49 4.68 -5.95
N LYS A 21 57.32 3.87 -5.26
CA LYS A 21 56.91 3.03 -4.11
C LYS A 21 57.56 3.43 -2.78
N LYS A 22 58.33 4.53 -2.77
CA LYS A 22 59.09 5.03 -1.61
C LYS A 22 58.75 6.50 -1.38
N GLY A 23 58.26 6.82 -0.18
CA GLY A 23 58.04 8.20 0.25
C GLY A 23 59.37 8.91 0.51
N ARG A 24 59.46 10.18 0.06
CA ARG A 24 60.59 11.09 0.29
C ARG A 24 60.25 12.17 1.33
N PHE A 25 58.99 12.60 1.36
CA PHE A 25 58.52 13.72 2.18
C PHE A 25 57.41 13.33 3.17
N CYS A 26 57.33 14.04 4.30
CA CYS A 26 56.19 13.98 5.22
C CYS A 26 55.06 14.91 4.76
N SER A 27 53.86 14.80 5.36
CA SER A 27 52.69 15.62 4.98
C SER A 27 52.92 17.13 5.03
N GLY A 28 53.75 17.62 5.95
CA GLY A 28 54.08 19.05 6.07
C GLY A 28 55.19 19.54 5.13
N HIS A 29 55.82 18.64 4.35
CA HIS A 29 56.88 18.96 3.40
C HIS A 29 56.61 18.36 2.01
N LYS A 30 55.35 17.99 1.74
CA LYS A 30 54.95 17.50 0.41
C LYS A 30 54.71 18.71 -0.50
N GLU A 31 55.07 18.60 -1.76
CA GLU A 31 54.61 19.53 -2.78
C GLU A 31 53.12 19.24 -3.13
N PRO A 32 52.39 20.18 -3.77
CA PRO A 32 50.97 20.00 -4.08
C PRO A 32 50.69 18.70 -4.85
N GLU A 33 51.51 18.41 -5.87
CA GLU A 33 51.40 17.24 -6.76
C GLU A 33 51.79 15.90 -6.11
N MET A 34 52.49 15.92 -4.96
CA MET A 34 52.93 14.70 -4.30
C MET A 34 51.78 13.98 -3.57
N ILE A 35 51.65 12.68 -3.84
CA ILE A 35 50.64 11.78 -3.26
C ILE A 35 51.27 10.86 -2.21
N ASN A 36 50.45 10.22 -1.37
CA ASN A 36 50.93 9.19 -0.44
C ASN A 36 51.17 7.87 -1.19
N VAL A 37 52.43 7.61 -1.55
CA VAL A 37 52.86 6.43 -2.34
C VAL A 37 53.08 5.16 -1.51
N ILE A 38 52.98 5.26 -0.18
CA ILE A 38 53.07 4.10 0.73
C ILE A 38 51.70 3.43 0.89
N ASP A 39 50.62 4.19 0.74
CA ASP A 39 49.26 3.65 0.69
C ASP A 39 49.03 2.89 -0.62
N LYS A 40 48.22 1.81 -0.60
CA LYS A 40 47.86 1.14 -1.85
C LYS A 40 47.01 2.08 -2.70
N LEU A 41 47.49 2.38 -3.90
CA LEU A 41 46.83 3.25 -4.87
C LEU A 41 45.77 2.50 -5.70
N CYS A 42 44.90 3.26 -6.34
CA CYS A 42 43.93 2.78 -7.32
C CYS A 42 44.63 2.12 -8.52
N GLU A 43 44.09 0.99 -8.99
CA GLU A 43 44.60 0.22 -10.13
C GLU A 43 43.97 0.66 -11.48
N HIS A 44 43.09 1.67 -11.50
CA HIS A 44 42.52 2.22 -12.73
C HIS A 44 43.57 3.09 -13.47
N ASN A 45 43.80 2.81 -14.75
CA ASN A 45 44.88 3.42 -15.55
C ASN A 45 44.84 4.95 -15.58
N GLU A 46 43.65 5.55 -15.63
CA GLU A 46 43.47 7.02 -15.69
C GLU A 46 43.46 7.69 -14.30
N CYS A 47 43.70 6.92 -13.22
CA CYS A 47 43.64 7.48 -11.88
C CYS A 47 44.92 8.25 -11.54
N SER A 48 44.77 9.51 -11.12
CA SER A 48 45.82 10.40 -10.59
C SER A 48 46.37 9.95 -9.22
N GLY A 49 46.50 8.65 -8.98
CA GLY A 49 47.09 8.08 -7.76
C GLY A 49 46.26 8.29 -6.49
N GLN A 50 44.92 8.24 -6.60
CA GLN A 50 44.07 8.20 -5.41
C GLN A 50 44.26 6.89 -4.64
N ARG A 51 44.12 6.93 -3.30
CA ARG A 51 44.17 5.74 -2.44
C ARG A 51 43.05 4.75 -2.80
N ALA A 52 43.40 3.47 -2.98
CA ALA A 52 42.43 2.40 -3.10
C ALA A 52 41.72 2.18 -1.75
N THR A 53 40.38 2.17 -1.79
CA THR A 53 39.49 1.92 -0.64
C THR A 53 38.40 0.90 -0.95
N PHE A 54 38.10 0.67 -2.24
CA PHE A 54 37.11 -0.28 -2.74
C PHE A 54 37.76 -1.56 -3.29
N GLY A 55 37.05 -2.68 -3.17
CA GLY A 55 37.40 -3.98 -3.76
C GLY A 55 36.21 -4.94 -3.63
N PHE A 56 36.29 -6.13 -4.21
CA PHE A 56 35.23 -7.13 -4.02
C PHE A 56 35.20 -7.64 -2.57
N PRO A 57 34.05 -8.15 -2.08
CA PRO A 57 33.94 -8.74 -0.75
C PRO A 57 35.05 -9.78 -0.48
N ASP A 58 35.69 -9.66 0.67
CA ASP A 58 36.84 -10.48 1.11
C ASP A 58 38.11 -10.47 0.24
N GLU A 59 38.16 -9.66 -0.82
CA GLU A 59 39.39 -9.37 -1.56
C GLU A 59 40.20 -8.21 -0.93
N LYS A 60 41.30 -7.83 -1.58
CA LYS A 60 42.09 -6.64 -1.26
C LYS A 60 41.45 -5.41 -1.91
N ARG A 61 41.62 -4.23 -1.30
CA ARG A 61 41.32 -2.93 -1.94
C ARG A 61 42.11 -2.77 -3.25
N ARG A 62 41.45 -2.37 -4.33
CA ARG A 62 42.02 -2.18 -5.70
C ARG A 62 41.65 -0.82 -6.30
N PHE A 63 40.50 -0.25 -5.96
CA PHE A 63 39.95 0.95 -6.61
C PHE A 63 39.69 2.08 -5.61
N CYS A 64 39.75 3.34 -6.07
CA CYS A 64 39.28 4.49 -5.28
C CYS A 64 37.75 4.69 -5.44
N ASN A 65 37.19 5.72 -4.81
CA ASN A 65 35.74 5.97 -4.85
C ASN A 65 35.20 6.35 -6.24
N THR A 66 36.00 7.04 -7.06
CA THR A 66 35.60 7.49 -8.41
C THR A 66 35.73 6.40 -9.46
N HIS A 67 36.61 5.42 -9.24
CA HIS A 67 36.89 4.31 -10.18
C HIS A 67 36.45 2.95 -9.62
N LYS A 68 35.50 2.94 -8.68
CA LYS A 68 34.94 1.69 -8.14
C LYS A 68 34.15 0.97 -9.24
N LEU A 69 34.22 -0.35 -9.25
CA LEU A 69 33.42 -1.19 -10.16
C LEU A 69 32.13 -1.64 -9.48
N ASP A 70 31.12 -2.00 -10.28
CA ASP A 70 29.90 -2.61 -9.74
C ASP A 70 30.22 -3.91 -8.99
N GLY A 71 29.48 -4.15 -7.90
CA GLY A 71 29.77 -5.23 -6.95
C GLY A 71 30.94 -4.98 -5.99
N THR A 72 31.73 -3.91 -6.14
CA THR A 72 32.79 -3.57 -5.17
C THR A 72 32.26 -2.79 -3.96
N VAL A 73 32.84 -3.06 -2.80
CA VAL A 73 32.47 -2.48 -1.51
C VAL A 73 33.65 -1.73 -0.89
N ASN A 74 33.39 -0.78 0.02
CA ASN A 74 34.46 -0.09 0.73
C ASN A 74 35.03 -1.01 1.83
N LEU A 75 36.28 -1.44 1.66
CA LEU A 75 36.97 -2.38 2.54
C LEU A 75 37.73 -1.68 3.69
N THR A 76 37.66 -0.35 3.78
CA THR A 76 38.39 0.47 4.77
C THR A 76 37.52 1.07 5.87
N LEU A 77 36.19 1.09 5.68
CA LEU A 77 35.25 1.59 6.68
C LEU A 77 34.99 0.56 7.78
N LYS A 78 34.53 1.04 8.94
CA LYS A 78 33.99 0.17 9.99
C LYS A 78 32.78 -0.57 9.43
N ARG A 79 32.72 -1.87 9.71
CA ARG A 79 31.70 -2.79 9.18
C ARG A 79 30.63 -3.06 10.23
N CYS A 80 29.40 -3.21 9.77
CA CYS A 80 28.32 -3.79 10.57
C CYS A 80 28.64 -5.26 10.90
N LEU A 81 28.26 -5.70 12.11
CA LEU A 81 28.43 -7.08 12.55
C LEU A 81 27.66 -8.11 11.70
N GLY A 82 26.63 -7.68 10.97
CA GLY A 82 25.80 -8.52 10.10
C GLY A 82 24.82 -9.39 10.88
N SER A 83 24.27 -10.41 10.23
CA SER A 83 23.44 -11.44 10.86
C SER A 83 23.80 -12.83 10.32
N GLY A 84 23.59 -13.88 11.12
CA GLY A 84 23.85 -15.27 10.70
C GLY A 84 25.28 -15.55 10.21
N GLY A 85 26.29 -14.86 10.76
CA GLY A 85 27.70 -14.99 10.35
C GLY A 85 28.07 -14.33 9.01
N LYS A 86 27.12 -13.72 8.30
CA LYS A 86 27.39 -13.04 7.01
C LYS A 86 27.98 -11.64 7.23
N LYS A 87 29.13 -11.37 6.62
CA LYS A 87 29.81 -10.07 6.70
C LYS A 87 29.00 -8.97 6.02
N CYS A 88 28.77 -7.85 6.71
CA CYS A 88 28.13 -6.67 6.15
C CYS A 88 29.14 -5.53 5.94
N TYR A 89 29.22 -4.98 4.73
CA TYR A 89 30.15 -3.89 4.38
C TYR A 89 29.50 -2.49 4.48
N VAL A 90 28.29 -2.40 5.05
CA VAL A 90 27.62 -1.13 5.33
C VAL A 90 28.15 -0.55 6.64
N THR A 91 28.40 0.77 6.66
CA THR A 91 28.81 1.50 7.86
C THR A 91 27.74 1.36 8.96
N PRO A 92 28.10 0.88 10.17
CA PRO A 92 27.14 0.75 11.24
C PRO A 92 26.85 2.09 11.90
N ILE A 93 25.56 2.37 12.11
CA ILE A 93 25.06 3.58 12.78
C ILE A 93 24.08 3.28 13.92
N TYR A 94 23.60 2.04 14.04
CA TYR A 94 22.68 1.59 15.09
C TYR A 94 23.41 0.86 16.22
N ASN A 95 22.98 1.12 17.45
CA ASN A 95 23.36 0.40 18.66
C ASN A 95 22.26 0.60 19.74
N ASN A 96 22.49 0.14 20.95
CA ASN A 96 21.66 0.41 22.12
C ASN A 96 21.67 1.90 22.50
N GLU A 97 20.69 2.34 23.27
CA GLU A 97 20.60 3.72 23.75
C GLU A 97 21.75 4.04 24.73
N GLY A 98 22.31 5.25 24.64
CA GLY A 98 23.49 5.68 25.41
C GLY A 98 24.85 5.36 24.78
N GLU A 99 24.91 4.40 23.85
CA GLU A 99 26.15 4.05 23.15
C GLU A 99 26.61 5.16 22.19
N LEU A 100 27.94 5.31 22.02
CA LEU A 100 28.54 6.34 21.17
C LEU A 100 28.98 5.83 19.78
N LYS A 101 28.93 4.52 19.54
CA LYS A 101 29.46 3.88 18.33
C LYS A 101 28.42 2.90 17.78
N GLY A 102 28.07 3.05 16.50
CA GLY A 102 27.23 2.07 15.81
C GLY A 102 27.94 0.73 15.66
N ILE A 103 27.18 -0.36 15.81
CA ILE A 103 27.62 -1.75 15.54
C ILE A 103 26.77 -2.46 14.48
N TYR A 104 25.54 -1.98 14.24
CA TYR A 104 24.66 -2.46 13.17
C TYR A 104 24.28 -1.39 12.13
N CYS A 105 24.02 -1.80 10.88
CA CYS A 105 23.38 -0.94 9.87
C CYS A 105 21.84 -0.97 10.03
N ALA A 106 21.11 -0.26 9.16
CA ALA A 106 19.65 -0.22 9.21
C ALA A 106 18.98 -1.60 9.06
N ASP A 107 19.53 -2.46 8.18
CA ASP A 107 18.95 -3.77 7.84
C ASP A 107 19.29 -4.87 8.88
N HIS A 108 20.37 -4.69 9.63
CA HIS A 108 20.85 -5.63 10.64
C HIS A 108 20.64 -5.16 12.08
N LYS A 109 19.99 -4.01 12.30
CA LYS A 109 19.68 -3.55 13.66
C LYS A 109 18.72 -4.55 14.33
N LEU A 110 18.94 -4.80 15.61
CA LEU A 110 17.99 -5.58 16.42
C LEU A 110 16.83 -4.69 16.86
N GLU A 111 15.76 -5.32 17.35
CA GLU A 111 14.63 -4.60 17.94
C GLU A 111 15.10 -3.73 19.13
N GLY A 112 14.47 -2.57 19.31
CA GLY A 112 14.88 -1.57 20.30
C GLY A 112 16.13 -0.73 19.96
N MET A 113 16.96 -1.13 18.98
CA MET A 113 18.17 -0.38 18.65
C MET A 113 17.89 0.96 17.95
N VAL A 114 18.70 1.96 18.32
CA VAL A 114 18.58 3.36 17.89
C VAL A 114 19.81 3.80 17.09
N ASN A 115 19.65 4.78 16.19
CA ASN A 115 20.79 5.37 15.47
C ASN A 115 21.63 6.18 16.48
N VAL A 116 22.85 5.75 16.79
CA VAL A 116 23.76 6.41 17.73
C VAL A 116 24.77 7.36 17.06
N ALA A 117 24.90 7.32 15.73
CA ALA A 117 25.78 8.21 14.99
C ALA A 117 25.24 9.65 14.88
N SER A 118 23.91 9.82 14.87
CA SER A 118 23.25 11.13 14.80
C SER A 118 22.96 11.69 16.19
N LYS A 119 23.40 12.93 16.47
CA LYS A 119 23.10 13.62 17.75
C LYS A 119 21.60 13.67 18.02
N ARG A 120 21.22 13.52 19.29
CA ARG A 120 19.85 13.72 19.78
C ARG A 120 19.59 15.16 20.15
N CYS A 121 18.31 15.50 20.19
CA CYS A 121 17.82 16.77 20.70
C CYS A 121 18.31 16.97 22.15
N GLU A 122 18.82 18.16 22.47
CA GLU A 122 19.30 18.51 23.82
C GLU A 122 18.18 18.67 24.86
N TYR A 123 16.91 18.71 24.44
CA TYR A 123 15.77 18.74 25.36
C TYR A 123 15.66 17.42 26.12
N ASN A 124 15.54 17.50 27.45
CA ASN A 124 15.56 16.35 28.34
C ASN A 124 14.49 15.29 27.94
N GLY A 125 14.91 14.02 27.86
CA GLY A 125 14.05 12.91 27.41
C GLY A 125 13.74 12.86 25.91
N CYS A 126 14.19 13.81 25.08
CA CYS A 126 13.85 13.81 23.66
C CYS A 126 14.72 12.86 22.81
N LYS A 127 14.11 11.74 22.40
CA LYS A 127 14.76 10.72 21.54
C LYS A 127 14.80 11.05 20.04
N ILE A 128 14.35 12.24 19.62
CA ILE A 128 14.34 12.67 18.21
C ILE A 128 15.73 13.17 17.80
N ILE A 129 16.15 12.90 16.57
CA ILE A 129 17.40 13.39 15.99
C ILE A 129 17.41 14.93 15.96
N ALA A 130 18.51 15.52 16.37
CA ALA A 130 18.70 16.96 16.30
C ALA A 130 19.00 17.41 14.87
N GLN A 131 18.22 18.37 14.38
CA GLN A 131 18.27 18.94 13.03
C GLN A 131 18.37 20.47 13.05
N PHE A 132 17.93 21.10 14.14
CA PHE A 132 17.81 22.54 14.28
C PHE A 132 18.92 23.13 15.15
N ASN A 133 19.46 24.28 14.76
CA ASN A 133 20.39 25.10 15.54
C ASN A 133 20.29 26.57 15.07
N VAL A 134 21.10 27.46 15.65
CA VAL A 134 21.27 28.84 15.18
C VAL A 134 21.95 28.89 13.80
N GLU A 135 21.84 30.02 13.10
CA GLU A 135 22.45 30.21 11.79
C GLU A 135 23.99 30.21 11.86
N GLY A 136 24.64 29.66 10.83
CA GLY A 136 26.10 29.45 10.79
C GLY A 136 26.58 28.12 11.41
N GLU A 137 25.80 27.51 12.30
CA GLU A 137 26.15 26.21 12.88
C GLU A 137 25.86 25.04 11.92
N THR A 138 26.71 24.01 11.94
CA THR A 138 26.59 22.82 11.05
C THR A 138 26.04 21.57 11.75
N VAL A 139 25.85 21.65 13.07
CA VAL A 139 25.44 20.53 13.92
C VAL A 139 24.12 20.89 14.59
N GLY A 140 23.07 20.11 14.33
CA GLY A 140 21.79 20.25 14.99
C GLY A 140 21.91 20.00 16.50
N ARG A 141 21.23 20.84 17.29
CA ARG A 141 21.11 20.73 18.76
C ARG A 141 19.69 20.35 19.19
N PHE A 142 18.66 20.78 18.44
CA PHE A 142 17.26 20.52 18.76
C PHE A 142 16.52 19.83 17.62
N CYS A 143 15.40 19.17 17.91
CA CYS A 143 14.49 18.63 16.89
C CYS A 143 13.42 19.67 16.53
N SER A 144 12.62 19.41 15.49
CA SER A 144 11.55 20.33 15.05
C SER A 144 10.54 20.69 16.15
N LYS A 145 10.30 19.81 17.12
CA LYS A 145 9.38 20.04 18.25
C LYS A 145 9.96 20.89 19.38
N HIS A 146 11.28 20.93 19.51
CA HIS A 146 11.98 21.59 20.62
C HIS A 146 12.98 22.66 20.14
N LYS A 147 12.89 23.05 18.86
CA LYS A 147 13.65 24.19 18.36
C LYS A 147 13.19 25.44 19.10
N LEU A 148 14.14 26.29 19.50
CA LEU A 148 13.81 27.61 20.04
C LEU A 148 13.40 28.54 18.89
N ILE A 149 12.95 29.74 19.24
CA ILE A 149 12.76 30.81 18.27
C ILE A 149 14.08 31.09 17.54
N ASP A 150 13.99 31.53 16.29
CA ASP A 150 15.11 31.80 15.37
C ASP A 150 16.04 30.61 15.04
N MET A 151 15.78 29.40 15.56
CA MET A 151 16.48 28.20 15.13
C MET A 151 16.01 27.69 13.76
N ILE A 152 16.99 27.44 12.91
CA ILE A 152 16.88 26.97 11.53
C ILE A 152 17.24 25.49 11.42
N ASP A 153 16.78 24.81 10.36
CA ASP A 153 17.28 23.47 10.02
C ASP A 153 18.70 23.62 9.44
N VAL A 154 19.67 22.93 10.07
CA VAL A 154 21.10 22.92 9.69
C VAL A 154 21.53 21.57 9.09
N LYS A 155 20.58 20.68 8.81
CA LYS A 155 20.82 19.34 8.22
C LYS A 155 20.26 19.19 6.83
N HIS A 156 19.15 19.86 6.51
CA HIS A 156 18.58 19.85 5.16
C HIS A 156 18.91 21.13 4.41
N MET A 157 19.09 21.03 3.09
CA MET A 157 19.27 22.22 2.25
C MET A 157 18.02 23.10 2.29
N ARG A 158 18.25 24.41 2.37
CA ARG A 158 17.26 25.48 2.34
C ARG A 158 17.30 26.18 0.98
N CYS A 159 16.26 26.96 0.69
CA CYS A 159 16.27 27.92 -0.41
C CYS A 159 17.44 28.91 -0.24
N GLU A 160 18.20 29.18 -1.30
CA GLU A 160 19.37 30.07 -1.27
C GLU A 160 19.03 31.55 -1.10
N PHE A 161 17.78 31.95 -1.39
CA PHE A 161 17.30 33.30 -1.10
C PHE A 161 17.42 33.61 0.40
N ALA A 162 18.06 34.74 0.72
CA ALA A 162 18.37 35.15 2.10
C ALA A 162 17.13 35.10 3.00
N THR A 163 17.32 34.70 4.27
CA THR A 163 16.27 34.50 5.29
C THR A 163 15.25 33.38 4.99
N CYS A 164 15.22 32.77 3.80
CA CYS A 164 14.22 31.76 3.47
C CYS A 164 14.48 30.43 4.20
N SER A 165 13.50 29.94 4.97
CA SER A 165 13.57 28.67 5.70
C SER A 165 12.94 27.48 4.98
N THR A 166 12.31 27.72 3.82
CA THR A 166 11.65 26.66 3.04
C THR A 166 12.64 25.75 2.32
N SER A 167 12.31 24.47 2.19
CA SER A 167 13.11 23.53 1.41
C SER A 167 13.02 23.85 -0.08
N PRO A 168 14.13 23.82 -0.84
CA PRO A 168 14.13 24.14 -2.25
C PRO A 168 13.51 22.99 -3.07
N SER A 169 12.81 23.33 -4.15
CA SER A 169 12.30 22.38 -5.15
C SER A 169 12.67 22.77 -6.59
N TYR A 170 13.06 24.02 -6.82
CA TYR A 170 13.40 24.60 -8.12
C TYR A 170 14.91 24.67 -8.34
N ARG A 171 15.30 24.53 -9.61
CA ARG A 171 16.69 24.65 -10.10
C ARG A 171 16.73 24.93 -11.61
N PHE A 172 17.87 25.38 -12.10
CA PHE A 172 18.25 25.34 -13.51
C PHE A 172 18.74 23.94 -13.90
N GLU A 173 18.77 23.65 -15.20
CA GLU A 173 19.21 22.36 -15.76
C GLU A 173 20.67 22.02 -15.41
N THR A 174 21.53 23.02 -15.26
CA THR A 174 22.96 22.92 -14.90
C THR A 174 23.23 22.61 -13.42
N ASP A 175 22.39 23.09 -12.48
CA ASP A 175 22.65 23.17 -11.02
C ASP A 175 22.98 21.88 -10.24
N THR A 176 22.76 20.70 -10.82
CA THR A 176 22.65 19.37 -10.16
C THR A 176 21.51 19.20 -9.13
N HIS A 177 21.40 20.07 -8.11
CA HIS A 177 20.45 19.96 -6.99
C HIS A 177 19.43 21.12 -6.95
N CYS A 178 18.34 21.00 -6.17
CA CYS A 178 17.38 22.09 -5.96
C CYS A 178 18.00 23.20 -5.10
N ARG A 179 17.91 24.45 -5.56
CA ARG A 179 18.50 25.64 -4.90
C ARG A 179 17.45 26.66 -4.41
N PHE A 180 16.28 26.71 -5.04
CA PHE A 180 15.24 27.70 -4.74
C PHE A 180 13.89 27.05 -4.42
N CYS A 181 13.02 27.72 -3.66
CA CYS A 181 11.66 27.26 -3.41
C CYS A 181 10.67 27.81 -4.45
N SER A 182 9.39 27.43 -4.37
CA SER A 182 8.34 27.90 -5.28
C SER A 182 8.11 29.41 -5.27
N VAL A 183 8.36 30.08 -4.14
CA VAL A 183 8.21 31.54 -3.99
C VAL A 183 9.40 32.28 -4.58
N HIS A 184 10.61 31.71 -4.48
CA HIS A 184 11.85 32.30 -4.98
C HIS A 184 12.34 31.65 -6.29
N LYS A 185 11.44 31.04 -7.07
CA LYS A 185 11.77 30.55 -8.40
C LYS A 185 12.02 31.75 -9.33
N MET A 186 12.98 31.62 -10.23
CA MET A 186 13.26 32.60 -11.28
C MET A 186 12.84 32.04 -12.64
N GLU A 187 12.81 32.90 -13.66
CA GLU A 187 12.64 32.46 -15.05
C GLU A 187 13.72 31.44 -15.44
N GLY A 188 13.37 30.43 -16.24
CA GLY A 188 14.26 29.32 -16.58
C GLY A 188 14.44 28.24 -15.51
N MET A 189 13.89 28.38 -14.30
CA MET A 189 13.89 27.33 -13.28
C MET A 189 12.67 26.39 -13.38
N PHE A 190 12.89 25.09 -13.21
CA PHE A 190 11.83 24.07 -13.15
C PHE A 190 11.75 23.38 -11.78
N ASP A 191 10.57 22.88 -11.39
CA ASP A 191 10.42 22.09 -10.16
C ASP A 191 10.95 20.67 -10.39
N ALA A 192 12.14 20.39 -9.83
CA ALA A 192 12.80 19.09 -9.95
C ALA A 192 12.32 18.06 -8.90
N LYS A 193 11.57 18.49 -7.87
CA LYS A 193 10.96 17.57 -6.88
C LYS A 193 9.58 17.09 -7.33
N HIS A 194 8.73 17.99 -7.80
CA HIS A 194 7.34 17.74 -8.18
C HIS A 194 7.16 17.88 -9.70
N ARG A 195 8.02 17.18 -10.46
CA ARG A 195 7.98 17.19 -11.93
C ARG A 195 6.59 16.81 -12.45
N LYS A 196 6.19 17.54 -13.47
CA LYS A 196 5.00 17.28 -14.29
C LYS A 196 5.42 16.58 -15.59
N CYS A 197 4.45 16.00 -16.27
CA CYS A 197 4.60 15.51 -17.62
C CYS A 197 5.09 16.64 -18.55
N ALA A 198 5.96 16.31 -19.51
CA ALA A 198 6.54 17.26 -20.45
C ALA A 198 5.54 17.77 -21.51
N GLU A 199 4.44 17.05 -21.73
CA GLU A 199 3.31 17.50 -22.55
C GLU A 199 2.69 18.80 -22.01
N ASP A 200 2.44 19.77 -22.87
CA ASP A 200 1.95 21.08 -22.46
C ASP A 200 0.57 21.02 -21.78
N GLY A 201 0.35 21.89 -20.81
CA GLY A 201 -0.84 21.90 -19.95
C GLY A 201 -0.99 20.68 -19.01
N CYS A 202 -0.16 19.64 -19.11
CA CYS A 202 -0.35 18.42 -18.34
C CYS A 202 0.07 18.56 -16.86
N SER A 203 -0.87 18.32 -15.94
CA SER A 203 -0.63 18.35 -14.49
C SER A 203 -0.21 17.00 -13.88
N LYS A 204 -0.26 15.91 -14.64
CA LYS A 204 0.03 14.55 -14.16
C LYS A 204 1.54 14.37 -13.93
N SER A 205 1.93 13.70 -12.83
CA SER A 205 3.33 13.35 -12.62
C SER A 205 3.81 12.33 -13.67
N PRO A 206 5.05 12.45 -14.16
CA PRO A 206 5.57 11.51 -15.13
C PRO A 206 6.01 10.19 -14.46
N SER A 207 6.01 9.13 -15.26
CA SER A 207 6.57 7.81 -14.95
C SER A 207 7.28 7.16 -16.14
N PHE A 208 7.09 7.68 -17.36
CA PHE A 208 7.57 7.08 -18.60
C PHE A 208 8.73 7.86 -19.23
N ASN A 209 9.69 7.13 -19.80
CA ASN A 209 10.72 7.62 -20.72
C ASN A 209 11.29 6.45 -21.55
N TYR A 210 12.29 6.70 -22.39
CA TYR A 210 13.01 5.68 -23.17
C TYR A 210 13.91 4.78 -22.31
N VAL A 211 14.36 3.67 -22.90
CA VAL A 211 15.22 2.70 -22.22
C VAL A 211 16.61 3.31 -21.96
N GLY A 212 17.07 3.24 -20.70
CA GLY A 212 18.35 3.82 -20.25
C GLY A 212 18.17 5.17 -19.53
N GLU A 213 17.08 5.88 -19.79
CA GLU A 213 16.76 7.14 -19.13
C GLU A 213 16.20 6.92 -17.72
N ASN A 214 16.90 7.42 -16.70
CA ASN A 214 16.48 7.30 -15.29
C ASN A 214 15.51 8.43 -14.86
N MET A 215 15.26 9.42 -15.73
CA MET A 215 14.40 10.56 -15.47
C MET A 215 13.09 10.40 -16.24
N ALA A 216 11.98 10.16 -15.52
CA ALA A 216 10.66 10.11 -16.13
C ALA A 216 10.25 11.49 -16.68
N MET A 217 9.77 11.52 -17.92
CA MET A 217 9.38 12.75 -18.63
C MET A 217 7.89 12.79 -18.97
N TYR A 218 7.25 11.65 -19.24
CA TYR A 218 5.86 11.59 -19.68
C TYR A 218 4.97 10.82 -18.70
N CYS A 219 3.69 11.20 -18.61
CA CYS A 219 2.68 10.42 -17.88
C CYS A 219 2.17 9.26 -18.73
N ASN A 220 1.34 8.37 -18.15
CA ASN A 220 0.80 7.21 -18.86
C ASN A 220 0.07 7.55 -20.16
N ASP A 221 -0.59 8.71 -20.19
CA ASP A 221 -1.51 9.08 -21.27
C ASP A 221 -0.81 9.86 -22.38
N HIS A 222 0.41 10.35 -22.11
CA HIS A 222 1.27 11.08 -23.05
C HIS A 222 2.59 10.36 -23.31
N LYS A 223 2.67 9.06 -22.99
CA LYS A 223 3.84 8.24 -23.33
C LYS A 223 3.80 7.89 -24.82
N PHE A 224 4.95 7.91 -25.48
CA PHE A 224 5.08 7.35 -26.82
C PHE A 224 5.12 5.81 -26.76
N GLU A 225 4.97 5.15 -27.92
CA GLU A 225 4.80 3.69 -27.99
C GLU A 225 5.99 2.92 -27.39
N ASP A 226 7.21 3.34 -27.74
CA ASP A 226 8.47 2.76 -27.24
C ASP A 226 8.83 3.13 -25.79
N MET A 227 8.10 4.06 -25.17
CA MET A 227 8.39 4.49 -23.80
C MET A 227 7.95 3.45 -22.76
N ILE A 228 8.84 3.25 -21.79
CA ILE A 228 8.69 2.32 -20.68
C ILE A 228 8.51 3.08 -19.36
N ASP A 229 7.91 2.43 -18.36
CA ASP A 229 7.96 2.96 -16.99
C ASP A 229 9.41 2.88 -16.50
N VAL A 230 9.96 4.04 -16.13
CA VAL A 230 11.33 4.20 -15.60
C VAL A 230 11.32 4.58 -14.11
N LYS A 231 10.14 4.76 -13.53
CA LYS A 231 9.93 5.17 -12.14
C LYS A 231 9.65 3.99 -11.21
N HIS A 232 8.97 2.97 -11.71
CA HIS A 232 8.63 1.77 -10.96
C HIS A 232 9.53 0.59 -11.35
N ASP A 233 9.70 -0.34 -10.41
CA ASP A 233 10.34 -1.63 -10.68
C ASP A 233 9.63 -2.39 -11.82
N LYS A 234 10.39 -3.26 -12.50
CA LYS A 234 9.90 -4.18 -13.54
C LYS A 234 9.82 -5.60 -12.97
N CYS A 235 8.96 -6.42 -13.54
CA CYS A 235 8.89 -7.85 -13.24
C CYS A 235 10.24 -8.53 -13.50
N GLU A 236 10.66 -9.39 -12.58
CA GLU A 236 11.93 -10.13 -12.68
C GLU A 236 11.97 -11.18 -13.79
N ASN A 237 10.83 -11.53 -14.41
CA ASN A 237 10.84 -12.42 -15.56
C ASN A 237 11.48 -11.71 -16.77
N SER A 238 12.39 -12.40 -17.46
CA SER A 238 13.19 -11.83 -18.55
C SER A 238 12.32 -11.19 -19.63
N GLY A 239 12.69 -9.98 -20.06
CA GLY A 239 11.95 -9.20 -21.06
C GLY A 239 10.63 -8.57 -20.58
N CYS A 240 10.15 -8.85 -19.36
CA CYS A 240 8.86 -8.33 -18.90
C CYS A 240 8.94 -6.85 -18.49
N LYS A 241 8.22 -5.99 -19.22
CA LYS A 241 8.09 -4.55 -18.92
C LYS A 241 6.97 -4.21 -17.92
N ILE A 242 6.20 -5.19 -17.44
CA ILE A 242 5.04 -4.97 -16.57
C ILE A 242 5.49 -4.76 -15.12
N ARG A 243 4.89 -3.78 -14.44
CA ARG A 243 5.10 -3.51 -13.01
C ARG A 243 4.80 -4.76 -12.16
N PRO A 244 5.69 -5.16 -11.23
CA PRO A 244 5.45 -6.27 -10.36
C PRO A 244 4.59 -5.85 -9.16
N LEU A 245 3.62 -6.72 -8.83
CA LEU A 245 2.75 -6.59 -7.65
C LEU A 245 2.84 -7.83 -6.75
N TYR A 246 3.27 -8.95 -7.31
CA TYR A 246 3.22 -10.27 -6.68
C TYR A 246 4.56 -10.69 -6.11
N ASN A 247 4.52 -11.34 -4.95
CA ASN A 247 5.65 -12.02 -4.32
C ASN A 247 5.12 -13.11 -3.36
N VAL A 248 6.01 -13.81 -2.65
CA VAL A 248 5.62 -14.71 -1.56
C VAL A 248 5.05 -13.93 -0.37
N ILE A 249 4.33 -14.62 0.51
CA ILE A 249 3.70 -14.01 1.69
C ILE A 249 4.73 -13.32 2.61
N ASN A 250 4.31 -12.22 3.26
CA ASN A 250 5.10 -11.35 4.14
C ASN A 250 6.22 -10.51 3.48
N GLU A 251 6.50 -10.69 2.19
CA GLU A 251 7.36 -9.77 1.44
C GLU A 251 6.69 -8.40 1.26
N LYS A 252 7.51 -7.33 1.19
CA LYS A 252 7.02 -5.94 1.03
C LYS A 252 7.23 -5.35 -0.37
N LYS A 253 7.97 -6.05 -1.23
CA LYS A 253 8.27 -5.65 -2.61
C LYS A 253 7.69 -6.68 -3.57
N GLY A 254 6.95 -6.23 -4.58
CA GLY A 254 6.54 -7.06 -5.70
C GLY A 254 7.75 -7.42 -6.56
N ARG A 255 7.87 -8.70 -6.95
CA ARG A 255 8.92 -9.21 -7.83
C ARG A 255 8.37 -9.68 -9.19
N PHE A 256 7.12 -10.12 -9.21
CA PHE A 256 6.46 -10.64 -10.40
C PHE A 256 5.18 -9.88 -10.74
N CYS A 257 4.84 -9.78 -12.03
CA CYS A 257 3.55 -9.25 -12.48
C CYS A 257 2.47 -10.35 -12.47
N VAL A 258 1.22 -9.99 -12.75
CA VAL A 258 0.08 -10.94 -12.74
C VAL A 258 0.27 -12.13 -13.69
N LEU A 259 0.97 -11.94 -14.82
CA LEU A 259 1.24 -12.98 -15.83
C LEU A 259 2.40 -13.92 -15.45
N HIS A 260 3.26 -13.51 -14.51
CA HIS A 260 4.48 -14.24 -14.13
C HIS A 260 4.50 -14.64 -12.65
N LYS A 261 3.36 -14.52 -11.96
CA LYS A 261 3.21 -15.01 -10.59
C LYS A 261 3.09 -16.54 -10.61
N SER A 262 3.66 -17.23 -9.63
CA SER A 262 3.31 -18.63 -9.36
C SER A 262 2.05 -18.70 -8.47
N ASP A 263 1.46 -19.90 -8.33
CA ASP A 263 0.23 -20.10 -7.55
C ASP A 263 0.38 -19.73 -6.07
N LYS A 264 1.60 -19.83 -5.53
CA LYS A 264 1.94 -19.48 -4.14
C LYS A 264 2.22 -17.98 -3.95
N MET A 265 2.21 -17.17 -5.01
CA MET A 265 2.46 -15.73 -4.93
C MET A 265 1.17 -14.93 -4.82
N ILE A 266 1.17 -13.98 -3.87
CA ILE A 266 0.07 -13.06 -3.58
C ILE A 266 0.45 -11.64 -3.98
N ASP A 267 -0.53 -10.77 -4.20
CA ASP A 267 -0.27 -9.34 -4.30
C ASP A 267 0.23 -8.83 -2.93
N VAL A 268 1.41 -8.18 -2.93
CA VAL A 268 2.07 -7.60 -1.76
C VAL A 268 2.19 -6.07 -1.82
N ILE A 269 1.73 -5.45 -2.91
CA ILE A 269 1.83 -4.01 -3.15
C ILE A 269 0.48 -3.32 -2.98
N SER A 270 -0.61 -3.96 -3.41
CA SER A 270 -1.95 -3.43 -3.25
C SER A 270 -2.36 -3.39 -1.78
N ARG A 271 -2.96 -2.26 -1.36
CA ARG A 271 -3.56 -2.15 -0.02
C ARG A 271 -4.71 -3.17 0.09
N LYS A 272 -4.74 -3.89 1.21
CA LYS A 272 -5.80 -4.84 1.56
C LYS A 272 -6.67 -4.25 2.66
N CYS A 273 -7.81 -4.89 2.91
CA CYS A 273 -8.61 -4.67 4.10
C CYS A 273 -7.74 -4.81 5.36
N ILE A 274 -7.94 -3.94 6.34
CA ILE A 274 -7.22 -4.01 7.64
C ILE A 274 -7.62 -5.25 8.46
N SER A 275 -8.84 -5.78 8.27
CA SER A 275 -9.30 -6.99 8.94
C SER A 275 -8.41 -8.19 8.57
N GLU A 276 -7.74 -8.80 9.54
CA GLU A 276 -6.68 -9.81 9.33
C GLU A 276 -7.14 -11.04 8.51
N TRP A 277 -8.42 -11.40 8.64
CA TRP A 277 -9.07 -12.50 7.94
C TRP A 277 -9.58 -12.13 6.53
N CYS A 278 -9.38 -10.89 6.06
CA CYS A 278 -9.94 -10.37 4.81
C CYS A 278 -8.84 -10.02 3.80
N THR A 279 -8.77 -10.79 2.70
CA THR A 279 -7.77 -10.60 1.64
C THR A 279 -8.17 -9.56 0.58
N THR A 280 -9.38 -8.99 0.68
CA THR A 280 -9.95 -8.05 -0.30
C THR A 280 -9.11 -6.77 -0.44
N ILE A 281 -8.81 -6.39 -1.68
CA ILE A 281 -8.05 -5.17 -2.02
C ILE A 281 -8.91 -3.92 -1.77
N THR A 282 -8.30 -2.88 -1.21
CA THR A 282 -8.92 -1.58 -0.90
C THR A 282 -8.27 -0.47 -1.73
N HIS A 283 -9.03 0.09 -2.69
CA HIS A 283 -8.51 1.11 -3.62
C HIS A 283 -8.50 2.52 -3.04
N ASN A 284 -9.26 2.79 -1.98
CA ASN A 284 -9.35 4.09 -1.32
C ASN A 284 -9.50 3.92 0.21
N ASN A 285 -9.37 5.02 0.95
CA ASN A 285 -9.48 5.04 2.41
C ASN A 285 -10.86 5.48 2.91
N LYS A 286 -11.91 5.32 2.09
CA LYS A 286 -13.28 5.81 2.39
C LYS A 286 -13.93 5.10 3.57
N TYR A 287 -13.52 3.87 3.82
CA TYR A 287 -14.04 2.97 4.85
C TYR A 287 -12.95 2.65 5.89
N ASP A 288 -12.18 3.66 6.29
CA ASP A 288 -11.09 3.56 7.28
C ASP A 288 -10.07 2.43 7.01
N GLY A 289 -9.83 2.11 5.73
CA GLY A 289 -8.93 1.04 5.30
C GLY A 289 -9.55 -0.37 5.27
N HIS A 290 -10.80 -0.54 5.67
CA HIS A 290 -11.56 -1.77 5.49
C HIS A 290 -12.17 -1.86 4.09
N CYS A 291 -12.51 -3.07 3.63
CA CYS A 291 -13.40 -3.25 2.50
C CYS A 291 -14.86 -2.96 2.93
N LEU A 292 -15.75 -2.70 1.97
CA LEU A 292 -17.15 -2.34 2.23
C LEU A 292 -17.86 -3.37 3.14
N PHE A 293 -17.66 -4.66 2.88
CA PHE A 293 -18.25 -5.75 3.67
C PHE A 293 -17.76 -5.74 5.13
N CYS A 294 -16.44 -5.70 5.35
CA CYS A 294 -15.89 -5.65 6.71
C CYS A 294 -16.30 -4.36 7.43
N TYR A 295 -16.37 -3.23 6.74
CA TYR A 295 -16.77 -1.96 7.35
C TYR A 295 -18.21 -1.98 7.86
N ILE A 296 -19.16 -2.51 7.07
CA ILE A 296 -20.57 -2.63 7.47
C ILE A 296 -20.73 -3.57 8.68
N ASN A 297 -20.08 -4.74 8.64
CA ASN A 297 -20.25 -5.76 9.68
C ASN A 297 -19.50 -5.44 10.98
N LEU A 298 -18.39 -4.69 10.92
CA LEU A 298 -17.61 -4.32 12.12
C LEU A 298 -18.00 -2.96 12.69
N PHE A 299 -18.63 -2.08 11.89
CA PHE A 299 -19.02 -0.72 12.30
C PHE A 299 -20.44 -0.38 11.82
N PRO A 300 -21.48 -1.13 12.25
CA PRO A 300 -22.85 -0.95 11.77
C PRO A 300 -23.42 0.46 12.02
N ASP A 301 -22.97 1.13 13.10
CA ASP A 301 -23.40 2.48 13.45
C ASP A 301 -22.76 3.59 12.59
N LYS A 302 -21.74 3.27 11.78
CA LYS A 302 -21.06 4.27 10.93
C LYS A 302 -21.80 4.48 9.61
N PRO A 303 -21.96 5.73 9.14
CA PRO A 303 -22.67 6.01 7.90
C PRO A 303 -21.95 5.43 6.68
N VAL A 304 -22.72 4.78 5.80
CA VAL A 304 -22.24 4.14 4.57
C VAL A 304 -22.70 4.94 3.36
N VAL A 305 -21.79 5.18 2.41
CA VAL A 305 -22.01 6.06 1.26
C VAL A 305 -22.26 5.25 -0.03
N ARG A 306 -22.83 4.03 0.10
CA ARG A 306 -23.27 3.16 -0.99
C ARG A 306 -24.21 2.10 -0.42
N ASN A 307 -25.32 1.82 -1.11
CA ASN A 307 -26.20 0.71 -0.75
C ASN A 307 -25.47 -0.64 -0.98
N TYR A 308 -25.56 -1.53 -0.01
CA TYR A 308 -25.07 -2.91 -0.06
C TYR A 308 -26.08 -3.76 0.71
N LYS A 309 -26.70 -4.74 0.02
CA LYS A 309 -27.78 -5.61 0.55
C LYS A 309 -28.86 -4.84 1.33
N THR A 310 -29.15 -3.59 0.96
CA THR A 310 -29.83 -2.65 1.87
C THR A 310 -31.31 -2.96 2.09
N LYS A 311 -32.03 -3.45 1.07
CA LYS A 311 -33.42 -3.89 1.25
C LYS A 311 -33.44 -5.29 1.89
N GLU A 312 -32.64 -6.19 1.35
CA GLU A 312 -32.39 -7.55 1.87
C GLU A 312 -32.16 -7.55 3.39
N THR A 313 -31.09 -6.89 3.87
CA THR A 313 -30.74 -6.81 5.30
C THR A 313 -31.83 -6.16 6.14
N TYR A 314 -32.57 -5.17 5.62
CA TYR A 314 -33.68 -4.55 6.34
C TYR A 314 -34.82 -5.56 6.62
N ILE A 315 -35.19 -6.35 5.62
CA ILE A 315 -36.27 -7.35 5.71
C ILE A 315 -35.81 -8.55 6.54
N VAL A 316 -34.57 -9.03 6.36
CA VAL A 316 -33.95 -10.07 7.19
C VAL A 316 -34.04 -9.69 8.67
N ASN A 317 -33.53 -8.50 9.04
CA ASN A 317 -33.57 -8.03 10.42
C ASN A 317 -34.99 -7.86 10.96
N HIS A 318 -35.94 -7.42 10.12
CA HIS A 318 -37.35 -7.28 10.50
C HIS A 318 -37.97 -8.64 10.85
N ILE A 319 -37.76 -9.67 10.01
CA ILE A 319 -38.27 -11.03 10.24
C ILE A 319 -37.64 -11.66 11.48
N THR A 320 -36.31 -11.59 11.64
CA THR A 320 -35.63 -12.19 12.81
C THR A 320 -36.02 -11.52 14.13
N ASN A 321 -36.43 -10.24 14.10
CA ASN A 321 -36.92 -9.54 15.29
C ASN A 321 -38.39 -9.87 15.63
N ILE A 322 -39.23 -10.19 14.63
CA ILE A 322 -40.63 -10.59 14.85
C ILE A 322 -40.74 -12.06 15.26
N PHE A 323 -39.88 -12.92 14.74
CA PHE A 323 -39.85 -14.35 15.05
C PHE A 323 -38.53 -14.77 15.72
N PRO A 324 -38.23 -14.29 16.94
CA PRO A 324 -36.96 -14.56 17.63
C PRO A 324 -36.85 -16.00 18.15
N ASP A 325 -37.97 -16.70 18.32
CA ASP A 325 -38.03 -18.07 18.83
C ASP A 325 -37.59 -19.10 17.77
N PHE A 326 -37.51 -18.71 16.49
CA PHE A 326 -37.06 -19.56 15.39
C PHE A 326 -35.56 -19.43 15.13
N THR A 327 -34.90 -20.56 14.87
CA THR A 327 -33.46 -20.59 14.53
C THR A 327 -33.26 -20.34 13.03
N TRP A 328 -33.30 -19.08 12.63
CA TRP A 328 -33.09 -18.65 11.24
C TRP A 328 -31.63 -18.84 10.78
N ILE A 329 -31.46 -19.40 9.59
CA ILE A 329 -30.19 -19.45 8.86
C ILE A 329 -30.18 -18.33 7.82
N THR A 330 -29.21 -17.41 7.90
CA THR A 330 -29.07 -16.23 7.05
C THR A 330 -27.63 -16.11 6.50
N ASP A 331 -27.47 -15.79 5.21
CA ASP A 331 -26.19 -15.63 4.48
C ASP A 331 -25.10 -16.68 4.81
N LYS A 332 -25.55 -17.92 5.06
CA LYS A 332 -24.71 -19.09 5.35
C LYS A 332 -25.08 -20.23 4.43
N THR A 333 -24.09 -21.05 4.09
CA THR A 333 -24.33 -22.33 3.40
C THR A 333 -24.99 -23.30 4.36
N VAL A 334 -25.97 -24.06 3.89
CA VAL A 334 -26.66 -25.08 4.70
C VAL A 334 -25.65 -26.11 5.20
N GLN A 335 -25.74 -26.46 6.48
CA GLN A 335 -24.87 -27.46 7.08
C GLN A 335 -25.17 -28.83 6.45
N ASP A 336 -24.12 -29.54 6.02
CA ASP A 336 -24.18 -30.81 5.26
C ASP A 336 -24.79 -30.75 3.85
N GLY A 337 -25.13 -29.55 3.34
CA GLY A 337 -25.54 -29.34 1.94
C GLY A 337 -24.36 -29.44 0.95
N CYS A 338 -24.58 -30.06 -0.21
CA CYS A 338 -23.57 -30.18 -1.26
C CYS A 338 -23.43 -28.88 -2.09
N SER A 339 -24.45 -28.01 -2.06
CA SER A 339 -24.44 -26.75 -2.78
C SER A 339 -23.68 -25.62 -2.04
N ARG A 340 -22.93 -24.79 -2.78
CA ARG A 340 -22.27 -23.58 -2.23
C ARG A 340 -23.25 -22.41 -1.99
N ARG A 341 -24.56 -22.65 -2.02
CA ARG A 341 -25.59 -21.60 -2.08
C ARG A 341 -26.00 -21.15 -0.68
N ARG A 342 -26.58 -19.95 -0.62
CA ARG A 342 -26.99 -19.27 0.61
C ARG A 342 -28.37 -18.67 0.37
N PRO A 343 -29.44 -19.16 1.03
CA PRO A 343 -30.72 -18.46 1.04
C PRO A 343 -30.60 -17.19 1.90
N ASP A 344 -31.46 -16.19 1.65
CA ASP A 344 -31.51 -14.98 2.47
C ASP A 344 -32.00 -15.31 3.90
N LEU A 345 -33.06 -16.12 3.98
CA LEU A 345 -33.61 -16.70 5.20
C LEU A 345 -34.03 -18.16 4.94
N LEU A 346 -33.58 -19.08 5.80
CA LEU A 346 -34.07 -20.46 5.85
C LEU A 346 -34.42 -20.84 7.29
N LEU A 347 -35.56 -21.49 7.45
CA LEU A 347 -36.06 -22.08 8.69
C LEU A 347 -36.33 -23.57 8.47
N ASP A 348 -35.60 -24.41 9.19
CA ASP A 348 -35.83 -25.86 9.22
C ASP A 348 -36.65 -26.22 10.47
N MET A 349 -37.85 -26.79 10.27
CA MET A 349 -38.75 -27.21 11.35
C MET A 349 -38.76 -28.75 11.53
N GLY A 350 -37.82 -29.45 10.88
CA GLY A 350 -37.72 -30.92 10.89
C GLY A 350 -38.69 -31.57 9.90
N ASN A 351 -39.99 -31.32 10.04
CA ASN A 351 -41.06 -31.83 9.17
C ASN A 351 -41.06 -31.18 7.77
N GLN A 352 -40.87 -29.86 7.71
CA GLN A 352 -40.82 -29.07 6.49
C GLN A 352 -39.80 -27.92 6.62
N VAL A 353 -39.41 -27.35 5.48
CA VAL A 353 -38.47 -26.23 5.41
C VAL A 353 -39.16 -25.02 4.79
N VAL A 354 -39.03 -23.86 5.43
CA VAL A 354 -39.51 -22.57 4.90
C VAL A 354 -38.30 -21.74 4.49
N VAL A 355 -38.26 -21.31 3.22
CA VAL A 355 -37.24 -20.42 2.68
C VAL A 355 -37.92 -19.11 2.28
N VAL A 356 -37.32 -17.98 2.65
CA VAL A 356 -37.73 -16.66 2.19
C VAL A 356 -36.60 -16.06 1.35
N GLU A 357 -36.93 -15.63 0.13
CA GLU A 357 -36.03 -14.97 -0.82
C GLU A 357 -36.47 -13.52 -1.03
N ILE A 358 -35.49 -12.62 -1.08
CA ILE A 358 -35.71 -11.18 -1.22
C ILE A 358 -35.23 -10.76 -2.61
N ASP A 359 -36.05 -11.10 -3.61
CA ASP A 359 -35.76 -10.91 -5.02
C ASP A 359 -35.85 -9.41 -5.42
N GLU A 360 -34.81 -8.62 -5.13
CA GLU A 360 -34.73 -7.21 -5.58
C GLU A 360 -34.91 -7.10 -7.11
N ASN A 361 -35.83 -6.24 -7.56
CA ASN A 361 -36.28 -6.13 -8.96
C ASN A 361 -36.78 -7.45 -9.58
N GLN A 362 -37.41 -8.32 -8.77
CA GLN A 362 -38.02 -9.60 -9.19
C GLN A 362 -37.03 -10.60 -9.83
N HIS A 363 -35.72 -10.43 -9.61
CA HIS A 363 -34.67 -11.23 -10.28
C HIS A 363 -34.75 -11.25 -11.82
N ASN A 364 -35.27 -10.18 -12.44
CA ASN A 364 -35.43 -10.05 -13.90
C ASN A 364 -34.14 -10.10 -14.76
N ASN A 365 -32.95 -10.28 -14.14
CA ASN A 365 -31.69 -10.51 -14.84
C ASN A 365 -31.54 -11.98 -15.27
N TYR A 366 -32.24 -12.34 -16.36
CA TYR A 366 -32.02 -13.49 -17.25
C TYR A 366 -31.01 -14.56 -16.79
N ASP A 367 -31.50 -15.59 -16.07
CA ASP A 367 -31.22 -17.00 -16.42
C ASP A 367 -32.26 -17.95 -15.79
N CYS A 368 -33.45 -18.04 -16.40
CA CYS A 368 -34.56 -18.88 -15.92
C CYS A 368 -34.21 -20.39 -15.86
N SER A 369 -33.14 -20.82 -16.54
CA SER A 369 -32.63 -22.19 -16.46
C SER A 369 -32.00 -22.54 -15.10
N CYS A 370 -31.48 -21.53 -14.38
CA CYS A 370 -30.80 -21.73 -13.11
C CYS A 370 -31.74 -21.79 -11.91
N GLU A 371 -32.94 -21.21 -11.98
CA GLU A 371 -33.91 -21.15 -10.87
C GLU A 371 -34.54 -22.51 -10.55
N ASN A 372 -35.00 -23.25 -11.57
CA ASN A 372 -35.50 -24.61 -11.35
C ASN A 372 -34.39 -25.56 -10.85
N LYS A 373 -33.16 -25.35 -11.33
CA LYS A 373 -32.00 -26.11 -10.84
C LYS A 373 -31.63 -25.74 -9.40
N ARG A 374 -31.71 -24.44 -9.03
CA ARG A 374 -31.55 -23.91 -7.66
C ARG A 374 -32.54 -24.55 -6.69
N LEU A 375 -33.82 -24.62 -7.07
CA LEU A 375 -34.88 -25.27 -6.29
C LEU A 375 -34.65 -26.78 -6.12
N MET A 376 -34.23 -27.48 -7.19
CA MET A 376 -33.91 -28.91 -7.11
C MET A 376 -32.65 -29.20 -6.28
N GLU A 377 -31.61 -28.38 -6.38
CA GLU A 377 -30.39 -28.49 -5.55
C GLU A 377 -30.74 -28.34 -4.05
N ILE A 378 -31.58 -27.37 -3.68
CA ILE A 378 -32.05 -27.21 -2.29
C ILE A 378 -32.92 -28.39 -1.85
N SER A 379 -33.85 -28.86 -2.70
CA SER A 379 -34.70 -30.03 -2.40
C SER A 379 -33.89 -31.31 -2.18
N GLN A 380 -32.79 -31.50 -2.91
CA GLN A 380 -31.85 -32.61 -2.71
C GLN A 380 -31.07 -32.46 -1.40
N ASP A 381 -30.51 -31.28 -1.12
CA ASP A 381 -29.75 -31.01 0.11
C ASP A 381 -30.61 -31.19 1.39
N ILE A 382 -31.93 -30.98 1.33
CA ILE A 382 -32.85 -31.20 2.47
C ILE A 382 -33.52 -32.59 2.53
N GLY A 383 -33.15 -33.51 1.62
CA GLY A 383 -33.68 -34.88 1.61
C GLY A 383 -35.12 -35.03 1.14
N HIS A 384 -35.58 -34.19 0.20
CA HIS A 384 -36.95 -34.18 -0.36
C HIS A 384 -38.08 -33.92 0.63
N ARG A 385 -37.78 -33.35 1.81
CA ARG A 385 -38.80 -32.83 2.73
C ARG A 385 -39.62 -31.72 2.04
N PRO A 386 -40.90 -31.54 2.41
CA PRO A 386 -41.73 -30.44 1.90
C PRO A 386 -41.04 -29.09 2.05
N LEU A 387 -40.94 -28.36 0.93
CA LEU A 387 -40.29 -27.06 0.85
C LEU A 387 -41.32 -25.98 0.53
N VAL A 388 -41.42 -24.97 1.39
CA VAL A 388 -42.19 -23.76 1.12
C VAL A 388 -41.23 -22.64 0.76
N PHE A 389 -41.44 -22.03 -0.40
CA PHE A 389 -40.58 -21.00 -0.96
C PHE A 389 -41.35 -19.68 -1.08
N ILE A 390 -41.12 -18.74 -0.16
CA ILE A 390 -41.78 -17.43 -0.13
C ILE A 390 -40.87 -16.40 -0.82
N ARG A 391 -41.28 -15.93 -1.99
CA ARG A 391 -40.57 -14.92 -2.77
C ARG A 391 -41.17 -13.55 -2.51
N PHE A 392 -40.36 -12.63 -2.02
CA PHE A 392 -40.79 -11.29 -1.66
C PHE A 392 -40.05 -10.24 -2.48
N ASN A 393 -40.78 -9.55 -3.36
CA ASN A 393 -40.23 -8.43 -4.11
C ASN A 393 -40.40 -7.10 -3.32
N PRO A 394 -39.31 -6.45 -2.90
CA PRO A 394 -39.38 -5.16 -2.20
C PRO A 394 -39.60 -3.96 -3.14
N ASP A 395 -39.56 -4.16 -4.46
CA ASP A 395 -39.54 -3.08 -5.47
C ASP A 395 -40.91 -2.82 -6.12
N GLY A 396 -40.91 -2.17 -7.28
CA GLY A 396 -42.11 -1.97 -8.09
C GLY A 396 -42.53 -3.27 -8.79
N TYR A 397 -43.81 -3.37 -9.10
CA TYR A 397 -44.41 -4.52 -9.80
C TYR A 397 -45.70 -4.13 -10.52
N VAL A 398 -46.17 -4.98 -11.42
CA VAL A 398 -47.43 -4.85 -12.14
C VAL A 398 -48.43 -5.87 -11.62
N ASN A 399 -49.51 -5.41 -10.98
CA ASN A 399 -50.52 -6.30 -10.42
C ASN A 399 -51.38 -7.00 -11.51
N ASN A 400 -52.26 -7.91 -11.11
CA ASN A 400 -53.11 -8.67 -12.06
C ASN A 400 -54.03 -7.79 -12.92
N ASN A 401 -54.27 -6.54 -12.53
CA ASN A 401 -55.07 -5.57 -13.28
C ASN A 401 -54.22 -4.74 -14.27
N ASN A 402 -52.97 -5.12 -14.53
CA ASN A 402 -51.98 -4.37 -15.31
C ASN A 402 -51.69 -2.95 -14.76
N ILE A 403 -51.88 -2.73 -13.45
CA ILE A 403 -51.58 -1.46 -12.80
C ILE A 403 -50.17 -1.53 -12.19
N TYR A 404 -49.29 -0.62 -12.62
CA TYR A 404 -47.95 -0.50 -12.06
C TYR A 404 -47.97 0.12 -10.65
N ILE A 405 -47.58 -0.67 -9.67
CA ILE A 405 -47.37 -0.27 -8.28
C ILE A 405 -45.91 0.17 -8.11
N LYS A 406 -45.71 1.42 -7.70
CA LYS A 406 -44.37 1.99 -7.49
C LYS A 406 -43.65 1.32 -6.30
N SER A 407 -42.32 1.20 -6.38
CA SER A 407 -41.49 0.76 -5.25
C SER A 407 -41.72 1.65 -4.02
N CYS A 408 -41.78 1.03 -2.84
CA CYS A 408 -41.82 1.76 -1.58
C CYS A 408 -40.48 2.44 -1.25
N TRP A 409 -39.40 2.06 -1.93
CA TRP A 409 -38.05 2.55 -1.71
C TRP A 409 -37.69 3.66 -2.70
N LYS A 410 -36.97 4.68 -2.23
CA LYS A 410 -36.39 5.75 -3.08
C LYS A 410 -34.97 6.08 -2.66
N SER A 411 -34.16 6.52 -3.62
CA SER A 411 -32.85 7.11 -3.30
C SER A 411 -33.03 8.50 -2.67
N ASN A 412 -32.25 8.81 -1.63
CA ASN A 412 -32.03 10.19 -1.18
C ASN A 412 -31.01 10.91 -2.08
N GLN A 413 -30.74 12.19 -1.77
CA GLN A 413 -29.77 13.03 -2.52
C GLN A 413 -28.33 12.46 -2.54
N SER A 414 -27.99 11.59 -1.59
CA SER A 414 -26.67 10.96 -1.45
C SER A 414 -26.58 9.57 -2.09
N GLY A 415 -27.61 9.13 -2.81
CA GLY A 415 -27.66 7.80 -3.43
C GLY A 415 -28.13 6.66 -2.50
N ILE A 416 -28.53 6.96 -1.26
CA ILE A 416 -28.87 5.94 -0.25
C ILE A 416 -30.36 5.61 -0.31
N PHE A 417 -30.71 4.32 -0.33
CA PHE A 417 -32.10 3.87 -0.33
C PHE A 417 -32.78 4.10 1.03
N ILE A 418 -33.95 4.73 0.98
CA ILE A 418 -34.83 4.99 2.13
C ILE A 418 -36.28 4.66 1.75
N ILE A 419 -37.11 4.28 2.73
CA ILE A 419 -38.55 4.10 2.52
C ILE A 419 -39.19 5.47 2.24
N ASN A 420 -40.02 5.57 1.21
CA ASN A 420 -40.75 6.78 0.88
C ASN A 420 -41.84 7.04 1.93
N LYS A 421 -41.84 8.22 2.56
CA LYS A 421 -42.82 8.60 3.60
C LYS A 421 -44.27 8.44 3.13
N GLU A 422 -44.56 8.78 1.87
CA GLU A 422 -45.90 8.66 1.27
C GLU A 422 -46.32 7.19 1.07
N SER A 423 -45.35 6.31 0.83
CA SER A 423 -45.55 4.87 0.59
C SER A 423 -45.40 4.03 1.87
N ASN A 424 -45.17 4.65 3.03
CA ASN A 424 -44.88 3.92 4.27
C ASN A 424 -46.03 3.00 4.71
N LYS A 425 -47.29 3.39 4.44
CA LYS A 425 -48.46 2.55 4.70
C LYS A 425 -48.52 1.31 3.79
N ASP A 426 -48.12 1.45 2.52
CA ASP A 426 -47.99 0.32 1.59
C ASP A 426 -46.89 -0.63 2.06
N TRP A 427 -45.71 -0.10 2.40
CA TRP A 427 -44.58 -0.89 2.88
C TRP A 427 -44.91 -1.71 4.13
N ILE A 428 -45.57 -1.10 5.13
CA ILE A 428 -46.05 -1.80 6.34
C ILE A 428 -47.05 -2.91 5.98
N ASN A 429 -47.91 -2.69 4.98
CA ASN A 429 -48.83 -3.72 4.50
C ASN A 429 -48.09 -4.89 3.83
N ARG A 430 -47.03 -4.61 3.05
CA ARG A 430 -46.20 -5.64 2.43
C ARG A 430 -45.48 -6.52 3.46
N LEU A 431 -44.85 -5.89 4.45
CA LEU A 431 -44.21 -6.60 5.57
C LEU A 431 -45.23 -7.45 6.33
N LYS A 432 -46.41 -6.89 6.65
CA LYS A 432 -47.47 -7.64 7.34
C LYS A 432 -47.99 -8.83 6.53
N LEU A 433 -48.08 -8.74 5.21
CA LEU A 433 -48.46 -9.86 4.35
C LEU A 433 -47.36 -10.95 4.31
N LEU A 434 -46.09 -10.56 4.32
CA LEU A 434 -44.95 -11.48 4.45
C LEU A 434 -44.95 -12.17 5.82
N GLU A 435 -45.11 -11.42 6.91
CA GLU A 435 -45.28 -11.94 8.28
C GLU A 435 -46.44 -12.96 8.36
N ASN A 436 -47.59 -12.62 7.77
CA ASN A 436 -48.76 -13.51 7.73
C ASN A 436 -48.48 -14.80 6.96
N GLN A 437 -47.72 -14.76 5.86
CA GLN A 437 -47.35 -15.96 5.10
C GLN A 437 -46.35 -16.83 5.88
N ILE A 438 -45.32 -16.22 6.48
CA ILE A 438 -44.38 -16.95 7.35
C ILE A 438 -45.15 -17.61 8.49
N GLN A 439 -46.02 -16.86 9.20
CA GLN A 439 -46.85 -17.39 10.28
C GLN A 439 -47.86 -18.45 9.80
N TYR A 440 -48.39 -18.36 8.59
CA TYR A 440 -49.25 -19.40 8.03
C TYR A 440 -48.46 -20.71 7.84
N TRP A 441 -47.30 -20.64 7.18
CA TRP A 441 -46.50 -21.82 6.86
C TRP A 441 -45.71 -22.38 8.04
N THR A 442 -45.52 -21.65 9.14
CA THR A 442 -45.00 -22.22 10.40
C THR A 442 -46.06 -22.99 11.19
N ASN A 443 -47.37 -22.73 10.95
CA ASN A 443 -48.48 -23.42 11.62
C ASN A 443 -49.22 -24.45 10.74
N ASN A 444 -48.92 -24.53 9.43
CA ASN A 444 -49.59 -25.42 8.48
C ASN A 444 -48.56 -26.20 7.68
N GLU A 445 -48.75 -27.52 7.58
CA GLU A 445 -47.90 -28.40 6.77
C GLU A 445 -48.40 -28.51 5.32
N THR A 446 -47.48 -28.63 4.36
CA THR A 446 -47.84 -28.99 2.97
C THR A 446 -47.46 -30.43 2.63
N ASN A 447 -48.36 -31.11 1.91
CA ASN A 447 -48.10 -32.43 1.32
C ASN A 447 -47.42 -32.34 -0.06
N LYS A 448 -47.21 -31.14 -0.61
CA LYS A 448 -46.45 -30.97 -1.86
C LYS A 448 -44.96 -30.96 -1.55
N THR A 449 -44.16 -31.56 -2.42
CA THR A 449 -42.68 -31.48 -2.35
C THR A 449 -42.18 -30.03 -2.46
N LEU A 450 -42.93 -29.17 -3.16
CA LEU A 450 -42.64 -27.75 -3.30
C LEU A 450 -43.95 -26.94 -3.34
N GLU A 451 -44.02 -25.89 -2.53
CA GLU A 451 -44.94 -24.76 -2.66
C GLU A 451 -44.13 -23.48 -2.96
N VAL A 452 -44.64 -22.63 -3.87
CA VAL A 452 -44.03 -21.32 -4.14
C VAL A 452 -45.08 -20.24 -3.99
N VAL A 453 -44.82 -19.29 -3.08
CA VAL A 453 -45.68 -18.12 -2.81
C VAL A 453 -44.96 -16.88 -3.35
N HIS A 454 -45.56 -16.20 -4.31
CA HIS A 454 -45.05 -14.92 -4.81
C HIS A 454 -45.78 -13.77 -4.11
N LEU A 455 -45.03 -12.79 -3.61
CA LEU A 455 -45.56 -11.59 -2.97
C LEU A 455 -45.04 -10.35 -3.70
N PHE A 456 -45.97 -9.54 -4.23
CA PHE A 456 -45.71 -8.28 -4.92
C PHE A 456 -44.95 -8.44 -6.26
N TYR A 457 -45.40 -9.37 -7.10
CA TYR A 457 -44.75 -9.76 -8.35
C TYR A 457 -45.57 -9.40 -9.59
N ASP A 458 -44.93 -9.30 -10.75
CA ASP A 458 -45.62 -9.09 -12.02
C ASP A 458 -46.56 -10.26 -12.32
N GLY A 459 -47.87 -9.98 -12.36
CA GLY A 459 -48.91 -11.01 -12.57
C GLY A 459 -49.22 -11.89 -11.35
N PHE A 460 -48.89 -11.43 -10.14
CA PHE A 460 -49.32 -12.04 -8.87
C PHE A 460 -49.72 -10.93 -7.87
N ASP A 461 -50.90 -11.04 -7.25
CA ASP A 461 -51.43 -10.06 -6.28
C ASP A 461 -50.95 -10.33 -4.84
#